data_AF-A0A8D8C5G8-F1
#
_entry.id   AF-A0A8D8C5G8-F1
#
_cell.length_a   1.000
_cell.length_b   1.000
_cell.length_c   1.000
_cell.angle_alpha   90.00
_cell.angle_beta   90.00
_cell.angle_gamma   90.00
#
_symmetry.space_group_name_H-M   'P 1'
#
loop_
_entity.id
_entity.type
_entity.pdbx_description
1 polymer ?
#
loop_
_entity_poly.entity_id
_entity_poly.type
_entity_poly.pdbx_seq_one_letter_code
_entity_poly.pdbx_strand_id
1 'polypeptide(L)'
;GIGIIYTTSGGQFLLDFLDFYGASFVALVLAVFEIVTFSWIYGVGRLCRDIEFMLGIRTGLYWRICWGFVTPIMLIAILIYHIVTYEAFTSNGYVFSNGMYAFGWCVFAAGVLQLPAWAVYAVLKRKETNWKERISSCFRPTYDWGPEDTELNVKYRESVEKHEQTQALKRNLLRRIYDNVFH
;
A
#
# COMPACT_ATOMS: atom_id res chain seq x y z
N GLY A 1 -4.48 -13.16 -31.94
CA GLY A 1 -4.84 -14.55 -31.61
C GLY A 1 -5.88 -14.62 -30.51
N ILE A 2 -5.55 -14.14 -29.30
CA ILE A 2 -6.36 -14.37 -28.09
C ILE A 2 -7.67 -13.54 -28.06
N GLY A 3 -7.74 -12.39 -28.75
CA GLY A 3 -8.91 -11.50 -28.72
C GLY A 3 -10.19 -12.02 -29.40
N ILE A 4 -10.09 -13.05 -30.25
CA ILE A 4 -11.22 -13.57 -31.05
C ILE A 4 -12.26 -14.26 -30.16
N ILE A 5 -11.87 -14.76 -28.99
CA ILE A 5 -12.80 -15.34 -28.01
C ILE A 5 -13.81 -14.31 -27.50
N TYR A 6 -13.42 -13.03 -27.44
CA TYR A 6 -14.28 -11.94 -26.95
C TYR A 6 -15.28 -11.45 -27.99
N THR A 7 -15.06 -11.75 -29.27
CA THR A 7 -15.96 -11.35 -30.38
C THR A 7 -17.04 -12.39 -30.69
N THR A 8 -17.09 -13.49 -29.95
CA THR A 8 -18.11 -14.55 -30.10
C THR A 8 -19.39 -14.17 -29.34
N SER A 9 -20.54 -14.80 -29.65
CA SER A 9 -21.83 -14.50 -29.01
C SER A 9 -21.84 -14.62 -27.47
N GLY A 10 -20.93 -15.43 -26.90
CA GLY A 10 -20.72 -15.54 -25.44
C GLY A 10 -19.49 -14.76 -24.92
N GLY A 11 -18.79 -14.05 -25.81
CA GLY A 11 -17.55 -13.35 -25.49
C GLY A 11 -17.74 -12.13 -24.60
N GLN A 12 -18.89 -11.45 -24.69
CA GLN A 12 -19.24 -10.34 -23.80
C GLN A 12 -19.34 -10.80 -22.33
N PHE A 13 -20.00 -11.93 -22.06
CA PHE A 13 -20.09 -12.49 -20.71
C PHE A 13 -18.72 -12.89 -20.15
N LEU A 14 -17.85 -13.47 -20.98
CA LEU A 14 -16.49 -13.82 -20.58
C LEU A 14 -15.63 -12.57 -20.31
N LEU A 15 -15.79 -11.53 -21.13
CA LEU A 15 -15.08 -10.26 -20.97
C LEU A 15 -15.47 -9.58 -19.65
N ASP A 16 -16.76 -9.47 -19.37
CA ASP A 16 -17.27 -8.85 -18.15
C ASP A 16 -16.84 -9.65 -16.91
N PHE A 17 -16.83 -10.99 -16.99
CA PHE A 17 -16.33 -11.86 -15.92
C PHE A 17 -14.83 -11.60 -15.64
N LEU A 18 -14.00 -11.54 -16.69
CA LEU A 18 -12.56 -11.32 -16.55
C LEU A 18 -12.23 -9.89 -16.11
N ASP A 19 -12.98 -8.89 -16.56
CA ASP A 19 -12.83 -7.51 -16.11
C ASP A 19 -13.13 -7.39 -14.61
N PHE A 20 -14.19 -8.06 -14.15
CA PHE A 20 -14.56 -8.07 -12.75
C PHE A 20 -13.55 -8.80 -11.86
N TYR A 21 -13.25 -10.07 -12.14
CA TYR A 21 -12.34 -10.88 -11.32
C TYR A 21 -10.86 -10.54 -11.51
N GLY A 22 -10.46 -10.12 -12.71
CA GLY A 22 -9.05 -9.95 -13.09
C GLY A 22 -8.54 -8.52 -13.00
N ALA A 23 -9.39 -7.51 -13.22
CA ALA A 23 -8.99 -6.11 -13.17
C ALA A 23 -9.57 -5.41 -11.94
N SER A 24 -10.89 -5.26 -11.87
CA SER A 24 -11.55 -4.45 -10.85
C SER A 24 -11.33 -4.98 -9.43
N PHE A 25 -11.63 -6.27 -9.19
CA PHE A 25 -11.51 -6.85 -7.86
C PHE A 25 -10.06 -6.97 -7.39
N VAL A 26 -9.14 -7.37 -8.29
CA VAL A 26 -7.70 -7.40 -7.99
C VAL A 26 -7.19 -5.99 -7.68
N ALA A 27 -7.45 -5.01 -8.53
CA ALA A 27 -6.97 -3.63 -8.33
C ALA A 27 -7.46 -3.03 -7.02
N LEU A 28 -8.73 -3.28 -6.66
CA LEU A 28 -9.30 -2.78 -5.41
C LEU A 28 -8.59 -3.38 -4.19
N VAL A 29 -8.38 -4.70 -4.18
CA VAL A 29 -7.66 -5.37 -3.08
C VAL A 29 -6.22 -4.87 -2.98
N LEU A 30 -5.51 -4.72 -4.12
CA LEU A 30 -4.14 -4.20 -4.14
C LEU A 30 -4.09 -2.76 -3.63
N ALA A 31 -5.02 -1.89 -4.03
CA ALA A 31 -5.08 -0.50 -3.58
C ALA A 31 -5.29 -0.39 -2.06
N VAL A 32 -6.12 -1.26 -1.48
CA VAL A 32 -6.31 -1.33 -0.02
C VAL A 32 -5.00 -1.74 0.66
N PHE A 33 -4.35 -2.81 0.19
CA PHE A 33 -3.07 -3.25 0.76
C PHE A 33 -1.97 -2.19 0.63
N GLU A 34 -1.91 -1.51 -0.51
CA GLU A 34 -0.98 -0.43 -0.78
C GLU A 34 -1.17 0.71 0.23
N ILE A 35 -2.40 1.19 0.40
CA ILE A 35 -2.67 2.33 1.28
C ILE A 35 -2.49 1.95 2.76
N VAL A 36 -2.86 0.74 3.17
CA VAL A 36 -2.57 0.25 4.53
C VAL A 36 -1.05 0.20 4.77
N THR A 37 -0.30 -0.31 3.79
CA THR A 37 1.17 -0.38 3.83
C THR A 37 1.77 1.02 3.92
N PHE A 38 1.33 1.97 3.10
CA PHE A 38 1.80 3.35 3.15
C PHE A 38 1.46 4.04 4.48
N SER A 39 0.24 3.90 4.99
CA SER A 39 -0.15 4.56 6.23
C SER A 39 0.57 3.99 7.46
N TRP A 40 0.75 2.66 7.54
CA TRP A 40 1.27 1.98 8.73
C TRP A 40 2.75 1.61 8.66
N ILE A 41 3.23 1.06 7.54
CA ILE A 41 4.62 0.61 7.38
C ILE A 41 5.53 1.80 7.07
N TYR A 42 5.17 2.64 6.09
CA TYR A 42 5.93 3.86 5.81
C TYR A 42 5.75 4.88 6.94
N GLY A 43 4.51 5.02 7.42
CA GLY A 43 4.16 5.83 8.58
C GLY A 43 3.80 7.26 8.21
N VAL A 44 2.62 7.68 8.64
CA VAL A 44 2.04 9.01 8.34
C VAL A 44 2.95 10.18 8.71
N GLY A 45 3.74 10.04 9.79
CA GLY A 45 4.67 11.08 10.22
C GLY A 45 5.79 11.34 9.20
N ARG A 46 6.27 10.30 8.51
CA ARG A 46 7.27 10.45 7.43
C ARG A 46 6.63 11.08 6.20
N LEU A 47 5.46 10.59 5.81
CA LEU A 47 4.69 11.15 4.69
C LEU A 47 4.43 12.66 4.86
N CYS A 48 3.97 13.07 6.03
CA CYS A 48 3.71 14.49 6.32
C CYS A 48 4.96 15.37 6.21
N ARG A 49 6.11 14.83 6.63
CA ARG A 49 7.40 15.53 6.53
C ARG A 49 7.85 15.66 5.08
N ASP A 50 7.70 14.60 4.29
CA ASP A 50 8.11 14.62 2.89
C ASP A 50 7.24 15.58 2.07
N ILE A 51 5.94 15.64 2.36
CA ILE A 51 5.01 16.61 1.76
C ILE A 51 5.33 18.04 2.20
N GLU A 52 5.67 18.27 3.47
CA GLU A 52 6.11 19.58 3.95
C GLU A 52 7.38 20.04 3.25
N PHE A 53 8.31 19.13 2.95
CA PHE A 53 9.52 19.44 2.19
C PHE A 53 9.22 19.78 0.72
N MET A 54 8.32 19.03 0.08
CA MET A 54 7.97 19.24 -1.34
C MET A 54 7.15 20.51 -1.58
N LEU A 55 6.20 20.80 -0.69
CA LEU A 55 5.22 21.88 -0.88
C LEU A 55 5.49 23.10 0.00
N GLY A 56 6.34 23.00 1.02
CA GLY A 56 6.57 24.05 2.01
C GLY A 56 5.40 24.28 2.98
N ILE A 57 4.37 23.43 2.95
CA ILE A 57 3.15 23.58 3.76
C ILE A 57 3.23 22.66 4.98
N ARG A 58 3.15 23.25 6.18
CA ARG A 58 3.07 22.51 7.45
C ARG A 58 1.76 21.74 7.53
N THR A 59 1.84 20.41 7.44
CA THR A 59 0.67 19.53 7.60
C THR A 59 0.32 19.40 9.08
N GLY A 60 -0.80 20.01 9.48
CA GLY A 60 -1.33 19.96 10.85
C GLY A 60 -1.83 18.56 11.26
N LEU A 61 -2.30 18.45 12.51
CA LEU A 61 -2.82 17.19 13.07
C LEU A 61 -4.01 16.62 12.28
N TYR A 62 -4.84 17.49 11.69
CA TYR A 62 -5.97 17.08 10.85
C TYR A 62 -5.53 16.17 9.68
N TRP A 63 -4.51 16.60 8.92
CA TRP A 63 -4.00 15.83 7.78
C TRP A 63 -3.38 14.50 8.20
N ARG A 64 -2.72 14.46 9.36
CA ARG A 64 -2.18 13.23 9.94
C ARG A 64 -3.27 12.21 10.28
N ILE A 65 -4.35 12.67 10.91
CA ILE A 65 -5.48 11.77 11.24
C ILE A 65 -6.18 11.32 9.96
N CYS A 66 -6.35 12.22 9.00
CA CYS A 66 -6.95 11.91 7.71
C CYS A 66 -6.22 10.76 7.02
N TRP A 67 -4.91 10.88 6.80
CA TRP A 67 -4.13 9.84 6.10
C TRP A 67 -3.84 8.60 6.94
N GLY A 68 -3.77 8.73 8.26
CA GLY A 68 -3.49 7.61 9.16
C GLY A 68 -4.66 6.71 9.43
N PHE A 69 -5.86 7.28 9.52
CA PHE A 69 -7.05 6.55 9.95
C PHE A 69 -8.21 6.70 8.98
N VAL A 70 -8.54 7.93 8.55
CA VAL A 70 -9.73 8.15 7.70
C VAL A 70 -9.57 7.47 6.35
N THR A 71 -8.45 7.66 5.65
CA THR A 71 -8.19 7.05 4.34
C THR A 71 -8.24 5.52 4.39
N PRO A 72 -7.51 4.81 5.28
CA PRO A 72 -7.60 3.35 5.32
C PRO A 72 -8.99 2.85 5.74
N ILE A 73 -9.68 3.52 6.67
CA ILE A 73 -11.05 3.15 7.06
C ILE A 73 -12.02 3.29 5.88
N MET A 74 -11.95 4.39 5.14
CA MET A 74 -12.80 4.62 3.97
C MET A 74 -12.55 3.55 2.89
N LEU A 75 -11.31 3.16 2.65
CA LEU A 75 -10.98 2.12 1.66
C LEU A 75 -11.46 0.74 2.09
N ILE A 76 -11.35 0.41 3.39
CA ILE A 76 -11.91 -0.83 3.93
C ILE A 76 -13.43 -0.81 3.79
N ALA A 77 -14.09 0.32 4.06
CA ALA A 77 -15.53 0.46 3.87
C ALA A 77 -15.95 0.27 2.40
N ILE A 78 -15.18 0.83 1.45
CA ILE A 78 -15.40 0.63 0.01
C ILE A 78 -15.19 -0.84 -0.38
N LEU A 79 -14.16 -1.51 0.17
CA LEU A 79 -13.93 -2.94 -0.04
C LEU A 79 -15.11 -3.78 0.48
N ILE A 80 -15.60 -3.49 1.69
CA ILE A 80 -16.76 -4.18 2.26
C ILE A 80 -18.00 -3.93 1.40
N TYR A 81 -18.25 -2.68 1.00
CA TYR A 81 -19.35 -2.35 0.11
C TYR A 81 -19.25 -3.11 -1.21
N HIS A 82 -18.05 -3.22 -1.79
CA HIS A 82 -17.81 -3.98 -3.01
C HIS A 82 -18.03 -5.49 -2.81
N ILE A 83 -17.69 -6.04 -1.64
CA ILE A 83 -17.94 -7.45 -1.29
C ILE A 83 -19.42 -7.71 -0.97
N VAL A 84 -20.15 -6.74 -0.44
CA VAL A 84 -21.59 -6.90 -0.13
C VAL A 84 -22.44 -6.70 -1.39
N THR A 85 -22.07 -5.75 -2.23
CA THR A 85 -22.68 -5.53 -3.56
C THR A 85 -22.20 -6.58 -4.58
N TYR A 86 -21.36 -7.51 -4.15
CA TYR A 86 -21.06 -8.76 -4.83
C TYR A 86 -22.29 -9.69 -4.85
N GLU A 87 -23.47 -9.18 -5.17
CA GLU A 87 -24.51 -10.08 -5.62
C GLU A 87 -24.04 -10.62 -6.97
N ALA A 88 -24.12 -11.95 -7.05
CA ALA A 88 -23.56 -12.78 -8.07
C ALA A 88 -23.61 -12.07 -9.42
N PHE A 89 -22.50 -12.15 -10.15
CA PHE A 89 -22.49 -11.95 -11.59
C PHE A 89 -23.37 -13.05 -12.23
N THR A 90 -24.67 -13.13 -11.91
CA THR A 90 -25.69 -13.77 -12.71
C THR A 90 -25.95 -12.79 -13.82
N SER A 91 -25.06 -12.81 -14.80
CA SER A 91 -25.28 -12.14 -16.07
C SER A 91 -26.61 -12.62 -16.63
N ASN A 92 -27.63 -11.77 -16.55
CA ASN A 92 -28.97 -12.00 -17.12
C ASN A 92 -29.56 -13.41 -16.87
N GLY A 93 -29.51 -13.90 -15.62
CA GLY A 93 -30.10 -15.19 -15.24
C GLY A 93 -29.28 -16.44 -15.58
N TYR A 94 -28.04 -16.29 -16.06
CA TYR A 94 -27.12 -17.41 -16.29
C TYR A 94 -26.37 -17.77 -15.01
N VAL A 95 -26.57 -19.00 -14.52
CA VAL A 95 -25.83 -19.53 -13.38
C VAL A 95 -24.49 -20.04 -13.88
N PHE A 96 -23.40 -19.39 -13.47
CA PHE A 96 -22.06 -19.85 -13.78
C PHE A 96 -21.80 -21.21 -13.14
N SER A 97 -21.16 -22.12 -13.89
CA SER A 97 -20.78 -23.44 -13.38
C SER A 97 -19.70 -23.30 -12.30
N ASN A 98 -19.61 -24.28 -11.39
CA ASN A 98 -18.59 -24.32 -10.33
C ASN A 98 -17.15 -24.17 -10.88
N GLY A 99 -16.90 -24.64 -12.11
CA GLY A 99 -15.61 -24.48 -12.79
C GLY A 99 -15.27 -23.03 -13.12
N MET A 100 -16.27 -22.19 -13.47
CA MET A 100 -16.02 -20.78 -13.78
C MET A 100 -15.64 -20.00 -12.51
N TYR A 101 -16.29 -20.30 -11.38
CA TYR A 101 -15.92 -19.71 -10.09
C TYR A 101 -14.48 -20.08 -9.71
N ALA A 102 -14.09 -21.36 -9.87
CA ALA A 102 -12.72 -21.79 -9.62
C ALA A 102 -11.72 -21.02 -10.51
N PHE A 103 -12.04 -20.85 -11.80
CA PHE A 103 -11.22 -20.07 -12.72
C PHE A 103 -11.09 -18.60 -12.31
N GLY A 104 -12.18 -17.94 -11.90
CA GLY A 104 -12.16 -16.57 -11.40
C GLY A 104 -11.26 -16.39 -10.18
N TRP A 105 -11.34 -17.32 -9.23
CA TRP A 105 -10.44 -17.33 -8.07
C TRP A 105 -8.97 -17.57 -8.44
N CYS A 106 -8.70 -18.40 -9.46
CA CYS A 106 -7.33 -18.57 -9.97
C CYS A 106 -6.79 -17.28 -10.61
N VAL A 107 -7.58 -16.58 -11.40
CA VAL A 107 -7.19 -15.29 -12.01
C VAL A 107 -6.95 -14.25 -10.93
N PHE A 108 -7.85 -14.14 -9.95
CA PHE A 108 -7.68 -13.27 -8.80
C PHE A 108 -6.40 -13.60 -8.02
N ALA A 109 -6.18 -14.88 -7.71
CA ALA A 109 -4.98 -15.34 -7.01
C ALA A 109 -3.72 -15.01 -7.80
N ALA A 110 -3.70 -15.20 -9.12
CA ALA A 110 -2.56 -14.83 -9.96
C ALA A 110 -2.26 -13.32 -9.90
N GLY A 111 -3.28 -12.47 -9.95
CA GLY A 111 -3.14 -11.02 -9.83
C GLY A 111 -2.61 -10.59 -8.47
N VAL A 112 -3.17 -11.15 -7.39
CA VAL A 112 -2.74 -10.82 -6.02
C VAL A 112 -1.36 -11.39 -5.70
N LEU A 113 -1.02 -12.59 -6.19
CA LEU A 113 0.25 -13.27 -5.92
C LEU A 113 1.45 -12.61 -6.58
N GLN A 114 1.23 -11.79 -7.62
CA GLN A 114 2.27 -11.00 -8.24
C GLN A 114 2.98 -10.07 -7.23
N LEU A 115 2.25 -9.33 -6.39
CA LEU A 115 2.84 -8.45 -5.36
C LEU A 115 3.76 -9.20 -4.36
N PRO A 116 3.30 -10.25 -3.66
CA PRO A 116 4.15 -10.99 -2.74
C PRO A 116 5.28 -11.73 -3.46
N ALA A 117 5.10 -12.18 -4.72
CA ALA A 117 6.20 -12.76 -5.49
C ALA A 117 7.35 -11.76 -5.70
N TRP A 118 7.04 -10.51 -6.07
CA TRP A 118 8.04 -9.44 -6.15
C TRP A 118 8.66 -9.10 -4.79
N ALA A 119 7.85 -9.08 -3.72
CA ALA A 119 8.35 -8.86 -2.38
C ALA A 119 9.33 -9.95 -1.94
N VAL A 120 9.00 -11.23 -2.18
CA VAL A 120 9.88 -12.37 -1.88
C VAL A 120 11.14 -12.30 -2.74
N TYR A 121 11.02 -12.02 -4.04
CA TYR A 121 12.17 -11.83 -4.92
C TYR A 121 13.11 -10.73 -4.39
N ALA A 122 12.57 -9.60 -3.94
CA ALA A 122 13.36 -8.51 -3.36
C ALA A 122 14.08 -8.94 -2.08
N VAL A 123 13.42 -9.70 -1.19
CA VAL A 123 14.03 -10.26 0.03
C VAL A 123 15.13 -11.27 -0.30
N LEU A 124 14.92 -12.11 -1.31
CA LEU A 124 15.89 -13.13 -1.75
C LEU A 124 17.14 -12.52 -2.38
N LYS A 125 17.01 -11.37 -3.05
CA LYS A 125 18.13 -10.65 -3.67
C LYS A 125 19.04 -9.92 -2.66
N ARG A 126 18.56 -9.64 -1.44
CA ARG A 126 19.37 -9.02 -0.37
C ARG A 126 20.42 -10.00 0.16
N LYS A 127 21.65 -9.51 0.38
CA LYS A 127 22.82 -10.31 0.80
C LYS A 127 22.94 -10.56 2.32
N GLU A 128 22.03 -10.01 3.13
CA GLU A 128 22.09 -10.16 4.59
C GLU A 128 21.94 -11.64 5.01
N THR A 129 22.73 -12.09 5.97
CA THR A 129 22.75 -13.49 6.44
C THR A 129 21.55 -13.86 7.30
N ASN A 130 20.98 -12.90 8.04
CA ASN A 130 19.93 -13.15 9.02
C ASN A 130 18.53 -12.81 8.47
N TRP A 131 17.57 -13.74 8.55
CA TRP A 131 16.23 -13.58 7.93
C TRP A 131 15.44 -12.38 8.47
N LYS A 132 15.54 -12.09 9.77
CA LYS A 132 14.89 -10.93 10.38
C LYS A 132 15.49 -9.62 9.88
N GLU A 133 16.80 -9.58 9.70
CA GLU A 133 17.51 -8.41 9.16
C GLU A 133 17.21 -8.23 7.67
N ARG A 134 17.12 -9.31 6.89
CA ARG A 134 16.70 -9.26 5.48
C ARG A 134 15.35 -8.58 5.31
N ILE A 135 14.36 -9.01 6.09
CA ILE A 135 13.00 -8.44 6.03
C ILE A 135 13.00 -6.99 6.52
N SER A 136 13.63 -6.71 7.65
CA SER A 136 13.74 -5.35 8.20
C SER A 136 14.43 -4.38 7.24
N SER A 137 15.48 -4.82 6.56
CA SER A 137 16.21 -4.04 5.55
C SER A 137 15.39 -3.79 4.29
N CYS A 138 14.37 -4.59 3.98
CA CYS A 138 13.47 -4.33 2.85
C CYS A 138 12.48 -3.20 3.14
N PHE A 139 12.15 -2.95 4.40
CA PHE A 139 11.29 -1.83 4.82
C PHE A 139 12.07 -0.54 5.06
N ARG A 140 13.39 -0.54 4.83
CA ARG A 140 14.22 0.67 4.86
C ARG A 140 14.29 1.27 3.45
N PRO A 141 14.23 2.61 3.34
CA PRO A 141 14.41 3.29 2.05
C PRO A 141 15.77 2.93 1.45
N THR A 142 15.83 2.89 0.12
CA THR A 142 17.06 2.60 -0.62
C THR A 142 18.09 3.72 -0.43
N TYR A 143 19.37 3.42 -0.65
CA TYR A 143 20.48 4.38 -0.45
C TYR A 143 20.38 5.63 -1.35
N ASP A 144 19.87 5.45 -2.56
CA ASP A 144 19.58 6.46 -3.58
C ASP A 144 18.24 7.18 -3.37
N TRP A 145 17.52 6.90 -2.27
CA TRP A 145 16.25 7.55 -1.99
C TRP A 145 16.44 9.04 -1.68
N GLY A 146 15.84 9.89 -2.52
CA GLY A 146 15.80 11.34 -2.35
C GLY A 146 15.62 12.06 -3.69
N PRO A 147 15.63 13.41 -3.68
CA PRO A 147 15.65 14.21 -4.90
C PRO A 147 16.89 13.89 -5.75
N GLU A 148 16.74 13.90 -7.08
CA GLU A 148 17.83 13.65 -8.03
C GLU A 148 18.86 14.79 -8.04
N ASP A 149 18.40 16.03 -7.84
CA ASP A 149 19.27 17.19 -7.72
C ASP A 149 20.11 17.13 -6.43
N THR A 150 21.43 17.22 -6.59
CA THR A 150 22.42 17.15 -5.51
C THR A 150 22.14 18.19 -4.42
N GLU A 151 21.84 19.44 -4.79
CA GLU A 151 21.59 20.50 -3.79
C GLU A 151 20.30 20.24 -3.01
N LEU A 152 19.26 19.80 -3.70
CA LEU A 152 17.97 19.50 -3.09
C LEU A 152 18.04 18.25 -2.21
N ASN A 153 18.85 17.26 -2.57
CA ASN A 153 19.11 16.06 -1.76
C ASN A 153 19.81 16.41 -0.44
N VAL A 154 20.82 17.31 -0.49
CA VAL A 154 21.49 17.82 0.72
C VAL A 154 20.47 18.53 1.62
N LYS A 155 19.66 19.44 1.06
CA LYS A 155 18.59 20.14 1.81
C LYS A 155 17.57 19.17 2.42
N TYR A 156 17.19 18.13 1.68
CA TYR A 156 16.29 17.09 2.18
C TYR A 156 16.91 16.35 3.38
N ARG A 157 18.16 15.90 3.25
CA ARG A 157 18.89 15.20 4.33
C ARG A 157 19.03 16.07 5.57
N GLU A 158 19.39 17.34 5.42
CA GLU A 158 19.43 18.29 6.54
C GLU A 158 18.05 18.43 7.21
N SER A 159 16.97 18.48 6.42
CA SER A 159 15.61 18.59 6.96
C SER A 159 15.23 17.35 7.77
N VAL A 160 15.64 16.17 7.31
CA VAL A 160 15.43 14.88 7.99
C VAL A 160 16.21 14.83 9.30
N GLU A 161 17.49 15.19 9.28
CA GLU A 161 18.36 15.22 10.47
C GLU A 161 17.85 16.20 11.52
N LYS A 162 17.45 17.42 11.12
CA LYS A 162 16.85 18.41 12.04
C LYS A 162 15.60 17.86 12.73
N HIS A 163 14.75 17.13 12.00
CA HIS A 163 13.55 16.51 12.56
C HIS A 163 13.89 15.38 13.54
N GLU A 164 14.86 14.53 13.20
CA GLU A 164 15.31 13.44 14.06
C GLU A 164 15.94 13.95 15.36
N GLN A 165 16.79 14.97 15.29
CA GLN A 165 17.36 15.64 16.47
C GLN A 165 16.27 16.25 17.35
N THR A 166 15.31 16.95 16.76
CA THR A 166 14.18 17.54 17.48
C THR A 166 13.33 16.48 18.18
N GLN A 167 13.07 15.35 17.52
CA GLN A 167 12.35 14.22 18.11
C GLN A 167 13.13 13.57 19.25
N ALA A 168 14.44 13.33 19.07
CA ALA A 168 15.30 12.75 20.09
C ALA A 168 15.36 13.65 21.34
N LEU A 169 15.49 14.96 21.14
CA LEU A 169 15.49 15.94 22.22
C LEU A 169 14.16 15.95 22.98
N LYS A 170 13.01 15.99 22.28
CA LYS A 170 11.69 15.89 22.93
C LYS A 170 11.54 14.59 23.72
N ARG A 171 11.97 13.46 23.18
CA ARG A 171 11.91 12.15 23.86
C ARG A 171 12.76 12.13 25.13
N ASN A 172 13.96 12.71 25.08
CA ASN A 172 14.84 12.83 26.23
C ASN A 172 14.27 13.78 27.30
N LEU A 173 13.70 14.91 26.89
CA LEU A 173 13.03 15.84 27.80
C LEU A 173 11.83 15.20 28.49
N LEU A 174 10.96 14.51 27.73
CA LEU A 174 9.79 13.82 28.29
C LEU A 174 10.20 12.73 29.30
N ARG A 175 11.26 11.97 29.00
CA ARG A 175 11.83 10.99 29.95
C ARG A 175 12.30 11.66 31.23
N ARG A 176 13.09 12.74 31.14
CA ARG A 176 13.57 13.49 32.30
C ARG A 176 12.43 14.06 33.15
N ILE A 177 11.38 14.57 32.51
CA ILE A 177 10.20 15.09 33.22
C ILE A 177 9.45 13.95 33.92
N TYR A 178 9.27 12.81 33.26
CA TYR A 178 8.66 11.63 33.86
C TYR A 178 9.45 11.16 35.09
N ASP A 179 10.76 11.02 34.96
CA ASP A 179 11.64 10.58 36.05
C ASP A 179 11.63 11.56 37.23
N ASN A 180 11.52 12.88 36.99
CA ASN A 180 11.46 13.90 38.05
C ASN A 180 10.09 14.01 38.75
N VAL A 181 9.00 13.57 38.11
CA VAL A 181 7.63 13.72 38.64
C VAL A 181 7.15 12.47 39.36
N PHE A 182 7.60 11.29 38.93
CA PHE A 182 7.15 10.00 39.44
C PHE A 182 8.18 9.29 40.34
N HIS A 183 9.29 9.95 40.68
CA HIS A 183 10.32 9.45 41.58
C HIS A 183 10.71 10.49 42.62
#